data_AF-F2SJG9-F1
#
_entry.id   AF-F2SJG9-F1
#
_cell.length_a   1.000
_cell.length_b   1.000
_cell.length_c   1.000
_cell.angle_alpha   90.00
_cell.angle_beta   90.00
_cell.angle_gamma   90.00
#
_symmetry.space_group_name_H-M   'P 1'
#
loop_
_entity.id
_entity.type
_entity.pdbx_description
1 polymer ?
#
loop_
_entity_poly.entity_id
_entity_poly.type
_entity_poly.pdbx_seq_one_letter_code
_entity_poly.pdbx_strand_id
1 'polypeptide(L)'
;MFSVCVHHPVDKLMSAPVVFIQYLVAMAIVQGVKSYDKGYDTLPIKLKWPNDIYALDPSDPTCKTYTKIGGILVNAHYSSSEYIAVVGAGLNALNPAPTTSLNALLQTFKTTSNPEPPSLEKLLARILTAFEELYARFLRTGFDKEFEDMYYSNWLHMDQIVILEAEGGVRAKIKGITRDYGLLIAEELGWEDRPTGKVWQLQSDSNSFDFFKGLLKRKM
;
A
#
# COMPACT_ATOMS: atom_id res chain seq x y z
N MET A 1 -10.73 6.13 -11.58
CA MET A 1 -9.52 5.44 -12.08
C MET A 1 -8.70 6.46 -12.84
N PHE A 2 -7.38 6.42 -12.70
CA PHE A 2 -6.47 7.28 -13.44
C PHE A 2 -5.18 6.54 -13.78
N SER A 3 -4.45 7.03 -14.77
CA SER A 3 -3.10 6.58 -15.08
C SER A 3 -2.16 7.77 -15.23
N VAL A 4 -0.90 7.60 -14.82
CA VAL A 4 0.17 8.61 -14.95
C VAL A 4 1.39 7.96 -15.54
N CYS A 5 2.04 8.65 -16.47
CA CYS A 5 3.35 8.27 -16.99
C CYS A 5 4.44 8.93 -16.15
N VAL A 6 5.39 8.13 -15.65
CA VAL A 6 6.52 8.60 -14.87
C VAL A 6 7.80 8.25 -15.62
N HIS A 7 8.55 9.27 -15.99
CA HIS A 7 9.88 9.11 -16.58
C HIS A 7 10.89 9.04 -15.43
N HIS A 8 11.40 7.84 -15.16
CA HIS A 8 12.34 7.60 -14.09
C HIS A 8 13.78 7.64 -14.62
N PRO A 9 14.65 8.52 -14.10
CA PRO A 9 16.03 8.64 -14.56
C PRO A 9 16.84 7.37 -14.32
N VAL A 10 17.59 6.91 -15.33
CA VAL A 10 18.38 5.66 -15.24
C VAL A 10 19.50 5.77 -14.20
N ASP A 11 20.08 6.96 -14.01
CA ASP A 11 21.10 7.23 -12.98
C ASP A 11 20.56 7.10 -11.55
N LYS A 12 19.23 7.13 -11.39
CA LYS A 12 18.56 7.00 -10.08
C LYS A 12 18.18 5.56 -9.72
N LEU A 13 18.30 4.59 -10.62
CA LEU A 13 17.84 3.21 -10.38
C LEU A 13 18.46 2.54 -9.14
N MET A 14 19.70 2.89 -8.80
CA MET A 14 20.38 2.33 -7.62
C MET A 14 19.97 3.02 -6.31
N SER A 15 19.81 4.35 -6.33
CA SER A 15 19.46 5.14 -5.14
C SER A 15 17.95 5.22 -4.89
N ALA A 16 17.14 5.09 -5.94
CA ALA A 16 15.70 5.26 -5.95
C ALA A 16 15.05 4.17 -6.82
N PRO A 17 15.07 2.90 -6.41
CA PRO A 17 14.62 1.78 -7.24
C PRO A 17 13.13 1.89 -7.64
N VAL A 18 12.84 1.64 -8.93
CA VAL A 18 11.50 1.78 -9.53
C VAL A 18 10.42 0.99 -8.80
N VAL A 19 10.77 -0.14 -8.18
CA VAL A 19 9.83 -0.96 -7.40
C VAL A 19 9.08 -0.15 -6.33
N PHE A 20 9.68 0.93 -5.81
CA PHE A 20 9.04 1.81 -4.83
C PHE A 20 7.99 2.75 -5.41
N ILE A 21 7.92 2.96 -6.73
CA ILE A 21 6.90 3.83 -7.35
C ILE A 21 5.49 3.38 -6.93
N GLN A 22 5.22 2.07 -6.91
CA GLN A 22 3.91 1.57 -6.45
C GLN A 22 3.63 1.89 -4.97
N TYR A 23 4.66 1.90 -4.11
CA TYR A 23 4.54 2.25 -2.69
C TYR A 23 4.28 3.74 -2.53
N LEU A 24 4.99 4.58 -3.29
CA LEU A 24 4.79 6.02 -3.29
C LEU A 24 3.36 6.38 -3.72
N VAL A 25 2.85 5.74 -4.77
CA VAL A 25 1.47 5.95 -5.23
C VAL A 25 0.47 5.49 -4.17
N ALA A 26 0.74 4.37 -3.49
CA ALA A 26 -0.12 3.89 -2.42
C ALA A 26 -0.18 4.87 -1.24
N MET A 27 0.98 5.37 -0.82
CA MET A 27 1.07 6.41 0.21
C MET A 27 0.39 7.71 -0.24
N ALA A 28 0.59 8.12 -1.50
CA ALA A 28 -0.04 9.32 -2.07
C ALA A 28 -1.57 9.22 -2.10
N ILE A 29 -2.13 8.04 -2.38
CA ILE A 29 -3.59 7.82 -2.30
C ILE A 29 -4.07 8.02 -0.87
N VAL A 30 -3.41 7.40 0.12
CA VAL A 30 -3.81 7.54 1.53
C VAL A 30 -3.66 8.99 2.01
N GLN A 31 -2.55 9.66 1.69
CA GLN A 31 -2.32 11.06 2.03
C GLN A 31 -3.30 12.00 1.34
N GLY A 32 -3.56 11.79 0.04
CA GLY A 32 -4.49 12.59 -0.75
C GLY A 32 -5.93 12.46 -0.24
N VAL A 33 -6.34 11.28 0.22
CA VAL A 33 -7.64 11.09 0.86
C VAL A 33 -7.67 11.78 2.23
N LYS A 34 -6.70 11.51 3.12
CA LYS A 34 -6.70 12.06 4.49
C LYS A 34 -6.55 13.57 4.55
N SER A 35 -5.95 14.19 3.54
CA SER A 35 -5.80 15.65 3.41
C SER A 35 -6.92 16.32 2.59
N TYR A 36 -7.92 15.56 2.15
CA TYR A 36 -8.93 16.05 1.22
C TYR A 36 -9.77 17.21 1.80
N ASP A 37 -10.31 17.00 3.00
CA ASP A 37 -11.08 18.00 3.76
C ASP A 37 -11.22 17.59 5.24
N LYS A 38 -11.87 18.44 6.05
CA LYS A 38 -12.15 18.16 7.46
C LYS A 38 -12.96 16.86 7.63
N GLY A 39 -12.47 15.95 8.46
CA GLY A 39 -13.13 14.66 8.74
C GLY A 39 -12.67 13.51 7.84
N TYR A 40 -11.78 13.76 6.87
CA TYR A 40 -11.16 12.70 6.09
C TYR A 40 -9.92 12.10 6.77
N ASP A 41 -9.27 12.88 7.64
CA ASP A 41 -8.02 12.54 8.31
C ASP A 41 -8.14 11.28 9.19
N THR A 42 -9.33 11.04 9.73
CA THR A 42 -9.66 9.89 10.58
C THR A 42 -10.18 8.69 9.82
N LEU A 43 -10.33 8.76 8.48
CA LEU A 43 -10.85 7.63 7.72
C LEU A 43 -9.93 6.40 7.88
N PRO A 44 -10.51 5.21 8.17
CA PRO A 44 -9.76 4.01 8.50
C PRO A 44 -9.21 3.30 7.26
N ILE A 45 -8.46 4.04 6.43
CA ILE A 45 -7.83 3.56 5.19
C ILE A 45 -6.41 3.12 5.51
N LYS A 46 -6.03 1.97 4.97
CA LYS A 46 -4.78 1.28 5.24
C LYS A 46 -4.18 0.70 3.95
N LEU A 47 -2.90 0.39 4.02
CA LEU A 47 -2.10 -0.20 2.96
C LEU A 47 -2.00 -1.70 3.21
N LYS A 48 -2.26 -2.49 2.17
CA LYS A 48 -1.94 -3.92 2.12
C LYS A 48 -0.81 -4.12 1.13
N TRP A 49 0.30 -4.65 1.61
CA TRP A 49 1.44 -5.01 0.77
C TRP A 49 1.00 -5.97 -0.34
N PRO A 50 1.50 -5.81 -1.58
CA PRO A 50 2.45 -4.76 -2.00
C PRO A 50 1.80 -3.48 -2.54
N ASN A 51 0.55 -3.54 -3.00
CA ASN A 51 -0.01 -2.54 -3.91
C ASN A 51 -1.52 -2.29 -3.76
N ASP A 52 -2.12 -2.69 -2.63
CA ASP A 52 -3.56 -2.56 -2.43
C ASP A 52 -3.92 -1.53 -1.35
N ILE A 53 -5.06 -0.86 -1.55
CA ILE A 53 -5.67 0.05 -0.59
C ILE A 53 -6.88 -0.63 0.02
N TYR A 54 -6.92 -0.67 1.34
CA TYR A 54 -7.96 -1.31 2.14
C TYR A 54 -8.60 -0.29 3.07
N ALA A 55 -9.84 -0.54 3.48
CA ALA A 55 -10.50 0.25 4.51
C ALA A 55 -11.28 -0.66 5.46
N LEU A 56 -11.43 -0.22 6.71
CA LEU A 56 -12.30 -0.90 7.67
C LEU A 56 -13.71 -1.00 7.09
N ASP A 57 -14.27 -2.21 7.10
CA ASP A 57 -15.58 -2.48 6.53
C ASP A 57 -16.67 -1.76 7.34
N PRO A 58 -17.42 -0.83 6.74
CA PRO A 58 -18.47 -0.12 7.45
C PRO A 58 -19.64 -1.02 7.87
N SER A 59 -19.80 -2.21 7.30
CA SER A 59 -20.82 -3.18 7.72
C SER A 59 -20.47 -3.95 8.99
N ASP A 60 -19.19 -4.00 9.37
CA ASP A 60 -18.72 -4.63 10.60
C ASP A 60 -17.59 -3.80 11.26
N PRO A 61 -17.96 -2.63 11.84
CA PRO A 61 -16.98 -1.74 12.46
C PRO A 61 -16.37 -2.32 13.75
N THR A 62 -16.94 -3.40 14.30
CA THR A 62 -16.49 -4.05 15.54
C THR A 62 -15.45 -5.15 15.33
N CYS A 63 -15.49 -5.88 14.20
CA CYS A 63 -14.59 -7.03 13.99
C CYS A 63 -13.26 -6.70 13.27
N LYS A 64 -12.94 -5.42 13.06
CA LYS A 64 -11.70 -4.99 12.37
C LYS A 64 -11.50 -5.67 11.00
N THR A 65 -12.59 -5.95 10.28
CA THR A 65 -12.55 -6.52 8.94
C THR A 65 -12.15 -5.44 7.94
N TYR A 66 -11.16 -5.69 7.09
CA TYR A 66 -10.71 -4.71 6.09
C TYR A 66 -11.08 -5.15 4.68
N THR A 67 -11.78 -4.30 3.92
CA THR A 67 -12.20 -4.58 2.54
C THR A 67 -11.36 -3.79 1.56
N LYS A 68 -11.02 -4.39 0.41
CA LYS A 68 -10.23 -3.75 -0.64
C LYS A 68 -11.06 -2.64 -1.30
N ILE A 69 -10.53 -1.43 -1.29
CA ILE A 69 -11.15 -0.26 -1.91
C ILE A 69 -10.35 0.31 -3.08
N GLY A 70 -9.12 -0.17 -3.30
CA GLY A 70 -8.29 0.30 -4.40
C GLY A 70 -7.11 -0.62 -4.67
N GLY A 71 -6.47 -0.41 -5.81
CA GLY A 71 -5.32 -1.18 -6.25
C GLY A 71 -4.48 -0.40 -7.25
N ILE A 72 -3.19 -0.69 -7.24
CA ILE A 72 -2.18 -0.02 -8.06
C ILE A 72 -1.48 -1.05 -8.94
N LEU A 73 -1.32 -0.71 -10.20
CA LEU A 73 -0.58 -1.48 -11.18
C LEU A 73 0.48 -0.58 -11.78
N VAL A 74 1.75 -1.01 -11.73
CA VAL A 74 2.85 -0.28 -12.37
C VAL A 74 3.41 -1.20 -13.44
N ASN A 75 3.23 -0.81 -14.70
CA ASN A 75 3.95 -1.42 -15.81
C ASN A 75 5.11 -0.51 -16.17
N ALA A 76 6.26 -1.08 -16.45
CA ALA A 76 7.36 -0.24 -16.84
C ALA A 76 8.26 -0.86 -17.89
N HIS A 77 8.77 0.04 -18.73
CA HIS A 77 9.48 -0.29 -19.94
C HIS A 77 10.78 0.50 -19.96
N TYR A 78 11.88 -0.20 -20.23
CA TYR A 78 13.15 0.45 -20.47
C TYR A 78 13.24 0.89 -21.93
N SER A 79 13.51 2.17 -22.17
CA SER A 79 13.76 2.71 -23.50
C SER A 79 15.05 3.51 -23.50
N SER A 80 16.12 2.90 -24.02
CA SER A 80 17.45 3.47 -24.30
C SER A 80 18.15 4.22 -23.16
N SER A 81 17.61 5.36 -22.72
CA SER A 81 18.14 6.26 -21.69
C SER A 81 17.16 6.57 -20.55
N GLU A 82 15.91 6.10 -20.64
CA GLU A 82 14.87 6.37 -19.65
C GLU A 82 14.10 5.10 -19.28
N TYR A 83 13.68 5.03 -18.02
CA TYR A 83 12.76 4.00 -17.56
C TYR A 83 11.36 4.61 -17.46
N ILE A 84 10.45 4.18 -18.33
CA ILE A 84 9.10 4.72 -18.42
C ILE A 84 8.17 3.81 -17.61
N ALA A 85 7.63 4.33 -16.50
CA ALA A 85 6.66 3.64 -15.68
C ALA A 85 5.25 4.21 -15.92
N VAL A 86 4.34 3.36 -16.39
CA VAL A 86 2.91 3.64 -16.48
C VAL A 86 2.26 3.14 -15.19
N VAL A 87 1.88 4.09 -14.35
CA VAL A 87 1.18 3.86 -13.09
C VAL A 87 -0.32 3.92 -13.36
N GLY A 88 -1.04 2.82 -13.19
CA GLY A 88 -2.50 2.78 -13.15
C GLY A 88 -2.99 2.64 -11.71
N ALA A 89 -3.95 3.48 -11.30
CA ALA A 89 -4.55 3.43 -9.98
C ALA A 89 -6.09 3.43 -10.05
N GLY A 90 -6.68 2.45 -9.37
CA GLY A 90 -8.12 2.34 -9.14
C GLY A 90 -8.45 2.61 -7.68
N LEU A 91 -9.48 3.41 -7.43
CA LEU A 91 -10.01 3.69 -6.09
C LEU A 91 -11.53 3.80 -6.17
N ASN A 92 -12.20 3.08 -5.27
CA ASN A 92 -13.64 3.11 -5.08
C ASN A 92 -13.99 4.36 -4.28
N ALA A 93 -14.36 5.44 -4.98
CA ALA A 93 -14.63 6.73 -4.34
C ALA A 93 -16.12 6.92 -4.02
N LEU A 94 -16.99 6.80 -5.02
CA LEU A 94 -18.41 7.18 -4.91
C LEU A 94 -19.39 6.03 -5.16
N ASN A 95 -18.90 4.89 -5.65
CA ASN A 95 -19.75 3.76 -6.01
C ASN A 95 -20.46 3.17 -4.77
N PRO A 96 -21.77 2.89 -4.83
CA PRO A 96 -22.50 2.28 -3.71
C PRO A 96 -22.31 0.76 -3.63
N ALA A 97 -21.94 0.11 -4.74
CA ALA A 97 -21.78 -1.33 -4.90
C ALA A 97 -20.69 -1.62 -5.94
N PRO A 98 -20.18 -2.86 -6.10
CA PRO A 98 -20.42 -4.06 -5.28
C PRO A 98 -19.58 -4.13 -4.00
N THR A 99 -18.73 -3.14 -3.73
CA THR A 99 -17.82 -3.12 -2.57
C THR A 99 -17.71 -1.73 -1.98
N THR A 100 -17.09 -1.63 -0.81
CA THR A 100 -16.90 -0.41 -0.02
C THR A 100 -16.20 0.70 -0.83
N SER A 101 -16.69 1.94 -0.64
CA SER A 101 -16.14 3.14 -1.25
C SER A 101 -15.86 4.22 -0.20
N LEU A 102 -15.09 5.26 -0.56
CA LEU A 102 -14.84 6.40 0.32
C LEU A 102 -16.14 7.06 0.80
N ASN A 103 -17.14 7.19 -0.07
CA ASN A 103 -18.45 7.74 0.30
C ASN A 103 -19.16 6.89 1.36
N ALA A 104 -19.11 5.55 1.24
CA ALA A 104 -19.68 4.66 2.25
C ALA A 104 -18.95 4.77 3.61
N LEU A 105 -17.62 4.91 3.58
CA LEU A 105 -16.82 5.14 4.78
C LEU A 105 -17.16 6.47 5.44
N LEU A 106 -17.28 7.55 4.66
CA LEU A 106 -17.65 8.88 5.15
C LEU A 106 -19.02 8.86 5.81
N GLN A 107 -20.00 8.13 5.26
CA GLN A 107 -21.34 8.03 5.84
C GLN A 107 -21.38 7.28 7.16
N THR A 108 -20.49 6.30 7.36
CA THR A 108 -20.48 5.43 8.53
C THR A 108 -19.59 5.97 9.65
N PHE A 109 -18.38 6.42 9.29
CA PHE A 109 -17.38 6.93 10.22
C PHE A 109 -17.44 8.45 10.35
N LYS A 110 -18.63 9.04 10.19
CA LYS A 110 -18.85 10.49 10.31
C LYS A 110 -18.27 10.98 11.62
N THR A 111 -17.29 11.87 11.53
CA THR A 111 -16.91 12.72 12.65
C THR A 111 -17.92 13.86 12.80
N THR A 112 -17.77 14.67 13.85
CA THR A 112 -18.59 15.85 14.12
C THR A 112 -18.64 16.88 12.98
N SER A 113 -17.77 16.77 11.96
CA SER A 113 -17.69 17.73 10.85
C SER A 113 -18.63 17.46 9.67
N ASN A 114 -19.42 16.36 9.68
CA ASN A 114 -20.33 15.95 8.59
C ASN A 114 -19.75 16.21 7.18
N PRO A 115 -18.65 15.53 6.82
CA PRO A 115 -17.95 15.78 5.57
C PRO A 115 -18.81 15.46 4.34
N GLU A 116 -18.75 16.35 3.34
CA GLU A 116 -19.36 16.14 2.04
C GLU A 116 -18.61 15.07 1.23
N PRO A 117 -19.27 14.32 0.33
CA PRO A 117 -18.61 13.37 -0.56
C PRO A 117 -17.54 14.04 -1.43
N PRO A 118 -16.45 13.34 -1.79
CA PRO A 118 -15.38 13.95 -2.56
C PRO A 118 -15.78 14.15 -4.02
N SER A 119 -15.53 15.33 -4.59
CA SER A 119 -15.39 15.46 -6.05
C SER A 119 -14.15 14.71 -6.53
N LEU A 120 -14.29 14.03 -7.66
CA LEU A 120 -13.23 13.18 -8.22
C LEU A 120 -12.03 14.01 -8.68
N GLU A 121 -12.28 15.21 -9.20
CA GLU A 121 -11.27 16.14 -9.70
C GLU A 121 -10.39 16.67 -8.57
N LYS A 122 -10.99 17.13 -7.46
CA LYS A 122 -10.24 17.57 -6.28
C LYS A 122 -9.47 16.40 -5.66
N LEU A 123 -10.06 15.20 -5.65
CA LEU A 123 -9.43 14.03 -5.05
C LEU A 123 -8.21 13.61 -5.89
N LEU A 124 -8.36 13.56 -7.21
CA LEU A 124 -7.27 13.30 -8.12
C LEU A 124 -6.15 14.34 -7.96
N ALA A 125 -6.49 15.63 -7.92
CA ALA A 125 -5.52 16.70 -7.73
C ALA A 125 -4.72 16.54 -6.42
N ARG A 126 -5.39 16.19 -5.31
CA ARG A 126 -4.73 15.91 -4.03
C ARG A 126 -3.78 14.71 -4.11
N ILE A 127 -4.22 13.62 -4.74
CA ILE A 127 -3.39 12.41 -4.89
C ILE A 127 -2.16 12.68 -5.75
N LEU A 128 -2.32 13.37 -6.88
CA LEU A 128 -1.20 13.67 -7.78
C LEU A 128 -0.20 14.65 -7.15
N THR A 129 -0.68 15.65 -6.41
CA THR A 129 0.19 16.58 -5.67
C THR A 129 1.00 15.83 -4.61
N ALA A 130 0.36 14.99 -3.81
CA ALA A 130 1.06 14.16 -2.82
C ALA A 130 2.06 13.20 -3.47
N PHE A 131 1.70 12.62 -4.62
CA PHE A 131 2.60 11.75 -5.36
C PHE A 131 3.84 12.50 -5.88
N GLU A 132 3.67 13.70 -6.43
CA GLU A 132 4.77 14.54 -6.89
C GLU A 132 5.74 14.89 -5.75
N GLU A 133 5.21 15.30 -4.59
CA GLU A 133 6.02 15.62 -3.41
C GLU A 133 6.82 14.41 -2.92
N LEU A 134 6.17 13.25 -2.79
CA LEU A 134 6.80 12.00 -2.38
C LEU A 134 7.83 11.54 -3.42
N TYR A 135 7.53 11.61 -4.70
CA TYR A 135 8.45 11.21 -5.77
C TYR A 135 9.68 12.11 -5.84
N ALA A 136 9.50 13.42 -5.73
CA ALA A 136 10.61 14.38 -5.69
C ALA A 136 11.53 14.12 -4.48
N ARG A 137 10.98 13.80 -3.31
CA ARG A 137 11.75 13.40 -2.12
C ARG A 137 12.50 12.09 -2.38
N PHE A 138 11.82 11.08 -2.94
CA PHE A 138 12.39 9.77 -3.24
C PHE A 138 13.61 9.84 -4.15
N LEU A 139 13.59 10.69 -5.18
CA LEU A 139 14.75 10.89 -6.07
C LEU A 139 15.99 11.48 -5.36
N ARG A 140 15.81 12.11 -4.19
CA ARG A 140 16.89 12.70 -3.39
C ARG A 140 17.41 11.74 -2.32
N THR A 141 16.51 11.05 -1.62
CA THR A 141 16.85 10.30 -0.40
C THR A 141 16.76 8.78 -0.56
N GLY A 142 16.18 8.29 -1.64
CA GLY A 142 15.73 6.89 -1.72
C GLY A 142 14.62 6.59 -0.72
N PHE A 143 14.33 5.30 -0.51
CA PHE A 143 13.35 4.83 0.49
C PHE A 143 13.98 4.74 1.88
N ASP A 144 14.22 5.90 2.48
CA ASP A 144 14.86 6.03 3.78
C ASP A 144 13.92 5.74 4.97
N LYS A 145 14.42 5.97 6.19
CA LYS A 145 13.69 5.71 7.44
C LYS A 145 12.36 6.47 7.51
N GLU A 146 12.32 7.70 7.01
CA GLU A 146 11.11 8.53 7.04
C GLU A 146 10.03 7.97 6.12
N PHE A 147 10.39 7.53 4.90
CA PHE A 147 9.43 6.83 4.03
C PHE A 147 8.92 5.54 4.66
N GLU A 148 9.80 4.78 5.30
CA GLU A 148 9.43 3.57 6.01
C GLU A 148 8.41 3.86 7.12
N ASP A 149 8.63 4.90 7.93
CA ASP A 149 7.69 5.32 8.98
C ASP A 149 6.35 5.80 8.40
N MET A 150 6.39 6.60 7.33
CA MET A 150 5.19 7.02 6.60
C MET A 150 4.39 5.82 6.09
N TYR A 151 5.06 4.84 5.48
CA TYR A 151 4.44 3.63 4.96
C TYR A 151 3.84 2.79 6.09
N TYR A 152 4.61 2.54 7.16
CA TYR A 152 4.18 1.70 8.28
C TYR A 152 3.06 2.33 9.12
N SER A 153 2.95 3.65 9.20
CA SER A 153 1.84 4.33 9.89
C SER A 153 0.45 3.93 9.35
N ASN A 154 0.39 3.49 8.09
CA ASN A 154 -0.84 3.07 7.43
C ASN A 154 -0.84 1.59 7.04
N TRP A 155 0.19 0.81 7.39
CA TRP A 155 0.31 -0.59 6.98
C TRP A 155 -0.46 -1.56 7.88
N LEU A 156 -1.01 -2.63 7.31
CA LEU A 156 -1.83 -3.63 8.02
C LEU A 156 -1.07 -4.80 8.65
N HIS A 157 0.17 -5.08 8.23
CA HIS A 157 0.75 -6.42 8.43
C HIS A 157 1.74 -6.54 9.58
N MET A 158 2.05 -5.45 10.28
CA MET A 158 3.11 -5.46 11.29
C MET A 158 2.85 -6.50 12.39
N ASP A 159 3.86 -7.33 12.67
CA ASP A 159 3.84 -8.43 13.64
C ASP A 159 2.77 -9.51 13.39
N GLN A 160 2.16 -9.53 12.21
CA GLN A 160 1.24 -10.59 11.82
C GLN A 160 2.00 -11.91 11.70
N ILE A 161 1.48 -12.95 12.35
CA ILE A 161 1.97 -14.32 12.17
C ILE A 161 1.32 -14.91 10.91
N VAL A 162 2.16 -15.45 10.04
CA VAL A 162 1.79 -15.95 8.73
C VAL A 162 2.40 -17.33 8.50
N ILE A 163 1.78 -18.10 7.62
CA ILE A 163 2.33 -19.38 7.14
C ILE A 163 2.83 -19.17 5.71
N LEU A 164 4.12 -19.44 5.51
CA LEU A 164 4.82 -19.38 4.22
C LEU A 164 4.64 -20.74 3.51
N GLU A 165 3.57 -20.90 2.75
CA GLU A 165 3.28 -22.18 2.08
C GLU A 165 4.35 -22.57 1.06
N ALA A 166 4.88 -21.58 0.33
CA ALA A 166 5.96 -21.80 -0.65
C ALA A 166 7.26 -22.30 0.01
N GLU A 167 7.45 -22.00 1.29
CA GLU A 167 8.64 -22.36 2.07
C GLU A 167 8.36 -23.57 2.99
N GLY A 168 7.51 -24.50 2.55
CA GLY A 168 7.23 -25.72 3.30
C GLY A 168 6.30 -25.53 4.50
N GLY A 169 5.50 -24.46 4.53
CA GLY A 169 4.53 -24.19 5.60
C GLY A 169 5.15 -23.58 6.85
N VAL A 170 6.29 -22.91 6.71
CA VAL A 170 6.99 -22.24 7.81
C VAL A 170 6.10 -21.17 8.44
N ARG A 171 5.96 -21.17 9.78
CA ARG A 171 5.39 -20.04 10.51
C ARG A 171 6.42 -18.92 10.62
N ALA A 172 6.02 -17.71 10.30
CA ALA A 172 6.87 -16.53 10.39
C ALA A 172 6.07 -15.32 10.88
N LYS A 173 6.75 -14.32 11.44
CA LYS A 173 6.18 -13.03 11.85
C LYS A 173 6.61 -11.95 10.90
N ILE A 174 5.68 -11.21 10.31
CA ILE A 174 5.99 -10.07 9.44
C ILE A 174 6.68 -8.96 10.24
N LYS A 175 7.82 -8.47 9.76
CA LYS A 175 8.61 -7.42 10.43
C LYS A 175 8.75 -6.14 9.61
N GLY A 176 8.50 -6.18 8.31
CA GLY A 176 8.88 -5.05 7.47
C GLY A 176 8.85 -5.31 5.98
N ILE A 177 9.32 -4.33 5.24
CA ILE A 177 9.82 -4.48 3.88
C ILE A 177 11.31 -4.11 3.83
N THR A 178 12.04 -4.65 2.87
CA THR A 178 13.42 -4.22 2.61
C THR A 178 13.42 -2.82 1.99
N ARG A 179 14.43 -2.00 2.30
CA ARG A 179 14.53 -0.62 1.81
C ARG A 179 15.14 -0.48 0.41
N ASP A 180 15.73 -1.56 -0.10
CA ASP A 180 16.36 -1.65 -1.42
C ASP A 180 15.39 -2.15 -2.50
N TYR A 181 14.53 -3.11 -2.17
CA TYR A 181 13.67 -3.79 -3.14
C TYR A 181 12.21 -3.91 -2.70
N GLY A 182 11.84 -3.47 -1.50
CA GLY A 182 10.48 -3.58 -1.00
C GLY A 182 10.04 -5.03 -0.76
N LEU A 183 10.97 -5.95 -0.52
CA LEU A 183 10.65 -7.36 -0.27
C LEU A 183 10.02 -7.50 1.11
N LEU A 184 8.98 -8.31 1.26
CA LEU A 184 8.34 -8.54 2.56
C LEU A 184 9.30 -9.31 3.46
N ILE A 185 9.61 -8.75 4.63
CA ILE A 185 10.49 -9.33 5.65
C ILE A 185 9.64 -10.11 6.65
N ALA A 186 9.96 -11.40 6.84
CA ALA A 186 9.33 -12.25 7.82
C ALA A 186 10.36 -13.02 8.66
N GLU A 187 10.25 -12.97 9.98
CA GLU A 187 11.13 -13.69 10.91
C GLU A 187 10.53 -15.06 11.25
N GLU A 188 11.29 -16.13 11.02
CA GLU A 188 10.85 -17.50 11.27
C GLU A 188 10.59 -17.75 12.75
N LEU A 189 9.49 -18.45 13.04
CA LEU A 189 9.07 -18.80 14.38
C LEU A 189 9.18 -20.31 14.61
N GLY A 190 9.79 -20.69 15.72
CA GLY A 190 9.87 -22.06 16.22
C GLY A 190 8.77 -22.37 17.23
N TRP A 191 9.09 -23.22 18.20
CA TRP A 191 8.18 -23.59 19.28
C TRP A 191 7.70 -22.36 20.08
N GLU A 192 6.42 -22.32 20.43
CA GLU A 192 5.79 -21.20 21.17
C GLU A 192 6.00 -19.81 20.53
N ASP A 193 6.03 -19.74 19.19
CA ASP A 193 6.21 -18.50 18.45
C ASP A 193 7.51 -17.75 18.80
N ARG A 194 8.54 -18.49 19.22
CA ARG A 194 9.87 -17.93 19.51
C ARG A 194 10.66 -17.71 18.22
N PRO A 195 11.30 -16.55 18.03
CA PRO A 195 12.15 -16.31 16.87
C PRO A 195 13.29 -17.31 16.77
N THR A 196 13.52 -17.87 15.58
CA THR A 196 14.68 -18.72 15.30
C THR A 196 15.92 -17.93 14.88
N GLY A 197 15.76 -16.63 14.62
CA GLY A 197 16.80 -15.75 14.06
C GLY A 197 16.92 -15.83 12.54
N LYS A 198 16.22 -16.75 11.88
CA LYS A 198 16.18 -16.85 10.42
C LYS A 198 15.15 -15.86 9.85
N VAL A 199 15.57 -15.10 8.85
CA VAL A 199 14.74 -14.08 8.20
C VAL A 199 14.50 -14.44 6.74
N TRP A 200 13.25 -14.35 6.32
CA TRP A 200 12.78 -14.54 4.96
C TRP A 200 12.54 -13.19 4.28
N GLN A 201 12.91 -13.08 3.02
CA GLN A 201 12.61 -11.93 2.16
C GLN A 201 11.80 -12.41 0.96
N LEU A 202 10.57 -11.90 0.83
CA LEU A 202 9.57 -12.45 -0.11
C LEU A 202 9.22 -11.43 -1.20
N GLN A 203 9.27 -11.88 -2.45
CA GLN A 203 8.95 -11.07 -3.63
C GLN A 203 7.44 -11.01 -3.91
N SER A 204 6.99 -9.87 -4.47
CA SER A 204 5.57 -9.55 -4.75
C SER A 204 4.99 -10.17 -6.02
N ASP A 205 5.83 -10.43 -7.02
CA ASP A 205 5.44 -11.02 -8.30
C ASP A 205 5.09 -12.51 -8.15
N SER A 206 5.84 -13.21 -7.30
CA SER A 206 5.69 -14.63 -7.07
C SER A 206 4.74 -14.95 -5.93
N ASN A 207 4.47 -14.03 -5.00
CA ASN A 207 3.63 -14.30 -3.81
C ASN A 207 2.31 -13.52 -3.80
N SER A 208 1.30 -14.14 -3.21
CA SER A 208 0.01 -13.57 -2.88
C SER A 208 -0.20 -13.65 -1.37
N PHE A 209 -0.69 -12.56 -0.78
CA PHE A 209 -1.01 -12.48 0.63
C PHE A 209 -2.50 -12.63 0.87
N ASP A 210 -2.93 -13.77 1.41
CA ASP A 210 -4.27 -13.98 1.96
C ASP A 210 -4.26 -13.50 3.42
N PHE A 211 -4.56 -12.21 3.56
CA PHE A 211 -4.56 -11.49 4.83
C PHE A 211 -5.46 -12.14 5.88
N PHE A 212 -6.66 -12.58 5.49
CA PHE A 212 -7.67 -13.09 6.42
C PHE A 212 -7.33 -14.47 6.97
N LYS A 213 -6.52 -15.24 6.25
CA LYS A 213 -6.07 -16.56 6.68
C LYS A 213 -4.64 -16.56 7.21
N GLY A 214 -3.95 -15.41 7.16
CA GLY A 214 -2.52 -15.33 7.49
C GLY A 214 -1.66 -16.22 6.60
N LEU A 215 -1.98 -16.32 5.31
CA LEU A 215 -1.30 -17.23 4.38
C LEU A 215 -0.53 -16.46 3.30
N LEU A 216 0.72 -16.85 3.08
CA LEU A 216 1.55 -16.43 1.95
C LEU A 216 1.70 -17.60 0.98
N LYS A 217 1.13 -17.43 -0.23
CA LYS A 217 1.11 -18.47 -1.26
C LYS A 217 1.77 -17.99 -2.54
N ARG A 218 2.45 -18.88 -3.25
CA ARG A 218 2.92 -18.57 -4.60
C ARG A 218 1.73 -18.33 -5.54
N LYS A 219 1.76 -17.28 -6.35
CA LYS A 219 0.79 -17.10 -7.45
C LYS A 219 0.99 -18.24 -8.45
N MET A 220 -0.10 -18.88 -8.85
CA MET A 220 -0.12 -19.86 -9.95
C MET A 220 -0.14 -19.14 -11.30
#